data_AF-A0A6S7KIE4-F1
#
_entry.id   AF-A0A6S7KIE4-F1
#
_cell.length_a   1.000
_cell.length_b   1.000
_cell.length_c   1.000
_cell.angle_alpha   90.00
_cell.angle_beta   90.00
_cell.angle_gamma   90.00
#
_symmetry.space_group_name_H-M   'P 1'
#
loop_
_entity.id
_entity.type
_entity.pdbx_description
1 polymer ?
#
loop_
_entity_poly.entity_id
_entity_poly.type
_entity_poly.pdbx_seq_one_letter_code
_entity_poly.pdbx_strand_id
1 'polypeptide(L)'
;MDAREFEWESQLRFYWDQLPDNLTVRQCSGEFGYGYEYMGLNGRLVITPLTDRIYLTITQALSMYLGGAPAGPAGTGKTETTKDLAKALGLLCVVTNCGEGMDYK
;
A
#
# COMPACT_ATOMS: atom_id res chain seq x y z
N MET A 1 -0.88 -22.69 -13.17
CA MET A 1 -1.13 -21.75 -12.07
C MET A 1 -2.57 -21.31 -12.20
N ASP A 2 -3.45 -21.84 -11.35
CA ASP A 2 -4.85 -21.40 -11.25
C ASP A 2 -4.84 -19.94 -10.77
N ALA A 3 -5.67 -19.08 -11.38
CA ALA A 3 -5.79 -17.67 -10.98
C ALA A 3 -6.34 -17.49 -9.55
N ARG A 4 -6.81 -18.56 -8.92
CA ARG A 4 -7.25 -18.60 -7.52
C ARG A 4 -6.19 -19.14 -6.56
N GLU A 5 -4.99 -19.45 -7.04
CA GLU A 5 -3.89 -19.81 -6.15
C GLU A 5 -3.46 -18.61 -5.31
N PHE A 6 -3.28 -18.84 -4.00
CA PHE A 6 -2.92 -17.79 -3.04
C PHE A 6 -1.63 -17.05 -3.43
N GLU A 7 -0.66 -17.75 -4.01
CA GLU A 7 0.59 -17.14 -4.48
C GLU A 7 0.34 -16.01 -5.48
N TRP A 8 -0.63 -16.19 -6.39
CA TRP A 8 -1.05 -15.14 -7.32
C TRP A 8 -1.94 -14.09 -6.65
N GLU A 9 -2.89 -14.51 -5.81
CA GLU A 9 -3.81 -13.59 -5.15
C GLU A 9 -3.12 -12.64 -4.16
N SER A 10 -2.06 -13.10 -3.50
CA SER A 10 -1.27 -12.33 -2.53
C SER A 10 -0.48 -11.18 -3.16
N GLN A 11 -0.28 -11.18 -4.49
CA GLN A 11 0.42 -10.10 -5.18
C GLN A 11 -0.47 -8.84 -5.29
N LEU A 12 0.16 -7.67 -5.23
CA LEU A 12 -0.49 -6.40 -5.55
C LEU A 12 -0.65 -6.28 -7.07
N ARG A 13 -1.87 -6.45 -7.58
CA ARG A 13 -2.15 -6.58 -9.02
C ARG A 13 -2.95 -5.39 -9.52
N PHE A 14 -2.74 -5.03 -10.79
CA PHE A 14 -3.33 -3.85 -11.43
C PHE A 14 -4.14 -4.30 -12.65
N TYR A 15 -5.41 -3.92 -12.68
CA TYR A 15 -6.34 -4.28 -13.74
C TYR A 15 -7.01 -3.02 -14.30
N TRP A 16 -6.95 -2.84 -15.61
CA TRP A 16 -7.76 -1.83 -16.28
C TRP A 16 -9.15 -2.42 -16.54
N ASP A 17 -10.15 -1.98 -15.79
CA ASP A 17 -11.53 -2.41 -15.95
C ASP A 17 -12.23 -1.51 -16.97
N GLN A 18 -12.63 -2.05 -18.13
CA GLN A 18 -13.24 -1.28 -19.24
C GLN A 18 -14.55 -0.57 -18.87
N LEU A 19 -15.27 -1.12 -17.89
CA LEU A 19 -16.44 -0.53 -17.25
C LEU A 19 -16.16 -0.69 -15.75
N PRO A 20 -15.72 0.37 -15.05
CA PRO A 20 -16.00 1.79 -15.26
C PRO A 20 -14.98 2.63 -16.06
N ASP A 21 -14.06 2.01 -16.82
CA ASP A 21 -12.90 2.67 -17.46
C ASP A 21 -11.93 3.25 -16.44
N ASN A 22 -11.48 2.39 -15.52
CA ASN A 22 -10.62 2.78 -14.42
C ASN A 22 -9.60 1.69 -14.08
N LEU A 23 -8.48 2.09 -13.48
CA LEU A 23 -7.48 1.19 -12.92
C LEU A 23 -7.89 0.76 -11.52
N THR A 24 -8.06 -0.55 -11.36
CA THR A 24 -8.40 -1.20 -10.11
C THR A 24 -7.19 -2.00 -9.61
N VAL A 25 -6.83 -1.77 -8.36
CA VAL A 25 -5.77 -2.50 -7.66
C VAL A 25 -6.40 -3.61 -6.82
N ARG A 26 -5.93 -4.85 -6.98
CA ARG A 26 -6.47 -6.02 -6.28
C ARG A 26 -5.37 -6.76 -5.54
N GLN A 27 -5.59 -7.09 -4.28
CA GLN A 27 -4.71 -7.94 -3.47
C GLN A 27 -5.55 -8.76 -2.49
N CYS A 28 -5.43 -10.09 -2.56
CA CYS A 28 -6.33 -11.05 -1.91
C CYS A 28 -7.80 -10.65 -2.11
N SER A 29 -8.55 -10.42 -1.01
CA SER A 29 -9.95 -10.02 -1.05
C SER A 29 -10.15 -8.50 -1.13
N GLY A 30 -9.06 -7.72 -1.10
CA GLY A 30 -9.10 -6.26 -1.18
C GLY A 30 -9.14 -5.77 -2.62
N GLU A 31 -10.02 -4.81 -2.87
CA GLU A 31 -10.14 -4.09 -4.14
C GLU A 31 -10.13 -2.58 -3.88
N PHE A 32 -9.28 -1.85 -4.60
CA PHE A 32 -9.05 -0.42 -4.42
C PHE A 32 -9.03 0.28 -5.77
N GLY A 33 -9.64 1.47 -5.85
CA GLY A 33 -9.41 2.35 -7.00
C GLY A 33 -8.00 2.95 -6.96
N TYR A 34 -7.39 3.12 -8.12
CA TYR A 34 -6.13 3.86 -8.23
C TYR A 34 -6.35 5.37 -8.06
N GLY A 35 -5.46 6.05 -7.32
CA GLY A 35 -5.63 7.46 -6.96
C GLY A 35 -5.15 8.49 -7.98
N TYR A 36 -4.33 8.09 -8.96
CA TYR A 36 -3.79 8.95 -10.03
C TYR A 36 -3.01 10.20 -9.58
N GLU A 37 -2.49 10.22 -8.35
CA GLU A 37 -1.64 11.32 -7.89
C GLU A 37 -0.34 11.37 -8.72
N TYR A 38 -0.02 12.55 -9.27
CA TYR A 38 1.21 12.74 -10.02
C TYR A 38 2.40 12.88 -9.08
N MET A 39 3.34 11.94 -9.17
CA MET A 39 4.50 11.89 -8.27
C MET A 39 5.83 12.22 -8.98
N GLY A 40 5.82 12.51 -10.28
CA GLY A 40 7.05 12.74 -11.05
C GLY A 40 8.04 11.56 -10.99
N LEU A 41 9.34 11.86 -11.14
CA LEU A 41 10.42 10.88 -11.04
C LEU A 41 10.83 10.64 -9.59
N ASN A 42 9.97 9.95 -8.84
CA ASN A 42 10.26 9.54 -7.47
C ASN A 42 10.89 8.13 -7.42
N GLY A 43 11.88 7.94 -6.55
CA GLY A 43 12.49 6.63 -6.33
C GLY A 43 11.48 5.60 -5.80
N ARG A 44 11.71 4.31 -6.11
CA ARG A 44 10.92 3.18 -5.61
C ARG A 44 11.70 2.42 -4.54
N LEU A 45 10.99 1.89 -3.54
CA LEU A 45 11.57 0.97 -2.57
C LEU A 45 11.79 -0.40 -3.24
N VAL A 46 12.90 -1.06 -2.92
CA VAL A 46 13.12 -2.45 -3.35
C VAL A 46 12.17 -3.35 -2.58
N ILE A 47 11.33 -4.08 -3.31
CA ILE A 47 10.38 -5.02 -2.70
C ILE A 47 11.12 -6.30 -2.30
N THR A 48 10.98 -6.66 -1.02
CA THR A 48 11.47 -7.89 -0.42
C THR A 48 10.29 -8.71 0.11
N PRO A 49 10.46 -10.00 0.44
CA PRO A 49 9.40 -10.79 1.06
C PRO A 49 8.82 -10.17 2.35
N LEU A 50 9.61 -9.38 3.09
CA LEU A 50 9.13 -8.70 4.29
C LEU A 50 8.22 -7.50 3.95
N THR A 51 8.63 -6.66 3.00
CA THR A 51 7.83 -5.49 2.61
C THR A 51 6.55 -5.90 1.88
N ASP A 52 6.59 -6.99 1.11
CA ASP A 52 5.42 -7.56 0.45
C ASP A 52 4.36 -8.04 1.46
N ARG A 53 4.79 -8.68 2.55
CA ARG A 53 3.89 -9.03 3.67
C ARG A 53 3.28 -7.81 4.35
N ILE A 54 4.03 -6.71 4.46
CA ILE A 54 3.51 -5.44 4.99
C ILE A 54 2.44 -4.88 4.05
N TYR A 55 2.63 -4.95 2.72
CA TYR A 55 1.61 -4.54 1.75
C TYR A 55 0.34 -5.34 1.95
N LEU A 56 0.46 -6.67 1.96
CA LEU A 56 -0.66 -7.58 2.18
C LEU A 56 -1.41 -7.28 3.49
N THR A 57 -0.69 -7.00 4.57
CA THR A 57 -1.29 -6.70 5.88
C THR A 57 -2.05 -5.38 5.85
N ILE A 58 -1.47 -4.33 5.24
CA ILE A 58 -2.10 -3.01 5.17
C ILE A 58 -3.31 -3.04 4.24
N THR A 59 -3.20 -3.63 3.05
CA THR A 59 -4.33 -3.72 2.11
C THR A 59 -5.46 -4.55 2.70
N GLN A 60 -5.17 -5.66 3.37
CA GLN A 60 -6.21 -6.43 4.06
C GLN A 60 -6.86 -5.64 5.21
N ALA A 61 -6.10 -4.86 5.97
CA ALA A 61 -6.68 -3.99 7.00
C ALA A 61 -7.60 -2.92 6.38
N LEU A 62 -7.17 -2.29 5.29
CA LEU A 62 -7.94 -1.25 4.59
C LEU A 62 -9.25 -1.79 4.02
N SER A 63 -9.27 -3.03 3.49
CA SER A 63 -10.52 -3.65 3.01
C SER A 63 -11.54 -3.89 4.12
N MET A 64 -11.09 -3.92 5.38
CA MET A 64 -11.91 -4.03 6.59
C MET A 64 -12.17 -2.68 7.28
N TYR A 65 -11.85 -1.55 6.63
CA TYR A 65 -11.94 -0.21 7.22
C TYR A 65 -11.08 0.00 8.48
N LEU A 66 -9.93 -0.70 8.55
CA LEU A 66 -8.95 -0.58 9.62
C LEU A 66 -7.67 0.12 9.13
N GLY A 67 -6.86 0.60 10.08
CA GLY A 67 -5.52 1.11 9.82
C GLY A 67 -4.44 0.04 10.00
N GLY A 68 -3.29 0.22 9.34
CA GLY A 68 -2.10 -0.59 9.57
C GLY A 68 -1.16 0.06 10.60
N ALA A 69 -0.59 -0.75 11.51
CA ALA A 69 0.41 -0.31 12.48
C ALA A 69 1.71 -1.13 12.35
N PRO A 70 2.56 -0.88 11.34
CA PRO A 70 3.85 -1.56 11.22
C PRO A 70 4.73 -1.26 12.44
N ALA A 71 5.24 -2.30 13.10
CA ALA A 71 6.07 -2.19 14.29
C ALA A 71 7.45 -2.84 14.07
N GLY A 72 8.47 -2.31 14.73
CA GLY A 72 9.85 -2.79 14.62
C GLY A 72 10.89 -1.72 14.95
N PRO A 73 12.18 -2.08 15.01
CA PRO A 73 13.26 -1.17 15.40
C PRO A 73 13.35 0.11 14.54
N ALA A 74 14.02 1.14 15.06
CA ALA A 74 14.26 2.35 14.30
C ALA A 74 15.07 2.06 13.02
N GLY A 75 14.75 2.77 11.93
CA GLY A 75 15.49 2.64 10.66
C GLY A 75 15.20 1.40 9.82
N THR A 76 14.22 0.55 10.18
CA THR A 76 13.89 -0.68 9.42
C THR A 76 12.87 -0.49 8.30
N GLY A 77 12.72 0.73 7.77
CA GLY A 77 11.90 0.99 6.58
C GLY A 77 10.39 0.97 6.77
N LYS A 78 9.88 1.09 8.01
CA LYS A 78 8.42 1.03 8.31
C LYS A 78 7.65 2.12 7.56
N THR A 79 8.05 3.36 7.76
CA THR A 79 7.44 4.54 7.14
C THR A 79 7.63 4.52 5.62
N GLU A 80 8.82 4.11 5.17
CA GLU A 80 9.19 4.03 3.77
C GLU A 80 8.36 2.97 3.03
N THR A 81 8.06 1.84 3.67
CA THR A 81 7.20 0.79 3.11
C THR A 81 5.77 1.29 2.97
N THR A 82 5.22 1.99 3.98
CA THR A 82 3.87 2.60 3.87
C THR A 82 3.82 3.68 2.80
N LYS A 83 4.84 4.53 2.71
CA LYS A 83 4.97 5.52 1.63
C LYS A 83 5.00 4.84 0.26
N ASP A 84 5.77 3.76 0.11
CA ASP A 84 5.88 3.07 -1.18
C ASP A 84 4.59 2.38 -1.60
N LEU A 85 3.83 1.80 -0.66
CA LEU A 85 2.48 1.30 -0.93
C LEU A 85 1.54 2.43 -1.39
N ALA A 86 1.55 3.59 -0.73
CA ALA A 86 0.75 4.73 -1.16
C ALA A 86 1.11 5.19 -2.58
N LYS A 87 2.42 5.22 -2.91
CA LYS A 87 2.87 5.47 -4.29
C LYS A 87 2.45 4.37 -5.27
N ALA A 88 2.33 3.13 -4.83
CA ALA A 88 1.83 2.02 -5.65
C ALA A 88 0.32 2.13 -5.89
N LEU A 89 -0.43 2.71 -4.95
CA LEU A 89 -1.86 2.99 -5.08
C LEU A 89 -2.17 4.33 -5.75
N GLY A 90 -1.15 5.15 -6.07
CA GLY A 90 -1.32 6.48 -6.65
C GLY A 90 -1.91 7.50 -5.68
N LEU A 91 -1.59 7.39 -4.38
CA LEU A 91 -2.12 8.23 -3.31
C LEU A 91 -1.04 9.15 -2.73
N LEU A 92 -1.41 10.41 -2.43
CA LEU A 92 -0.55 11.33 -1.69
C LEU A 92 -0.37 10.83 -0.24
N CYS A 93 0.87 10.54 0.16
CA CYS A 93 1.20 10.14 1.52
C CYS A 93 1.82 11.32 2.28
N VAL A 94 1.06 11.88 3.23
CA VAL A 94 1.55 12.91 4.15
C VAL A 94 2.07 12.24 5.42
N VAL A 95 3.31 12.57 5.80
CA VAL A 95 3.93 12.01 7.00
C VAL A 95 4.21 13.12 8.00
N THR A 96 3.60 12.97 9.17
CA THR A 96 3.80 13.83 10.33
C THR A 96 4.65 13.09 11.35
N ASN A 97 5.69 13.75 11.86
CA ASN A 97 6.52 13.19 12.92
C ASN A 97 5.85 13.43 14.28
N CYS A 98 5.60 12.36 15.03
CA CYS A 98 5.08 12.44 16.40
C CYS A 98 6.22 12.73 17.38
N GLY A 99 6.40 14.01 17.71
CA GLY A 99 7.34 14.48 18.73
C GLY A 99 6.65 14.99 19.99
N GLU A 100 7.43 15.37 21.01
CA GLU A 100 6.91 15.84 22.31
C GLU A 100 6.01 17.08 22.22
N GLY A 101 6.12 17.87 21.15
CA GLY A 101 5.27 19.04 20.90
C GLY A 101 4.01 18.77 20.09
N MET A 102 3.69 17.51 19.75
CA MET A 102 2.47 17.16 19.01
C MET A 102 1.26 17.26 19.94
N ASP A 103 0.37 18.22 19.66
CA ASP A 103 -0.92 18.37 20.33
C ASP A 103 -2.03 17.77 19.44
N TYR A 104 -3.20 17.53 20.03
CA TYR A 104 -4.40 17.09 19.30
C TYR A 104 -5.04 18.21 18.47
N LYS A 105 -4.57 19.44 18.64
CA LYS A 105 -5.05 20.66 17.97
C LYS A 105 -4.25 20.98 16.72
#